data_AF-A0A3D2C414-F1
#
_entry.id   AF-A0A3D2C414-F1
#
_cell.length_a   1.000
_cell.length_b   1.000
_cell.length_c   1.000
_cell.angle_alpha   90.00
_cell.angle_beta   90.00
_cell.angle_gamma   90.00
#
_symmetry.space_group_name_H-M   'P 1'
#
loop_
_entity.id
_entity.type
_entity.pdbx_description
1 polymer ?
#
loop_
_entity_poly.entity_id
_entity_poly.type
_entity_poly.pdbx_seq_one_letter_code
_entity_poly.pdbx_strand_id
1 'polypeptide(L)' 'MSTPMSELVAQLVKLNPEARASAINAFSGGLDAHLGLRFTWCDQDKVIATLTAQQEHTQVYGLVHGGVYCSMVEAV' A
#
# COMPACT_ATOMS: atom_id res chain seq x y z
N MET A 1 -19.89 20.61 -5.94
CA MET A 1 -18.76 20.75 -6.88
C MET A 1 -17.69 19.80 -6.41
N SER A 2 -17.32 18.80 -7.22
CA SER A 2 -16.31 17.81 -6.81
C SER A 2 -14.94 18.48 -6.75
N THR A 3 -14.17 18.24 -5.69
CA THR A 3 -12.80 18.76 -5.57
C THR A 3 -11.96 18.25 -6.75
N PRO A 4 -11.24 19.13 -7.47
CA PRO A 4 -10.39 18.69 -8.57
C PRO A 4 -9.24 17.82 -8.05
N MET A 5 -8.88 16.78 -8.81
CA MET A 5 -7.84 15.81 -8.43
C MET A 5 -6.51 16.48 -8.06
N SER A 6 -6.16 17.56 -8.75
CA SER A 6 -4.94 18.35 -8.47
C SER A 6 -4.92 18.94 -7.05
N GLU A 7 -6.07 19.35 -6.53
CA GLU A 7 -6.18 19.92 -5.19
C GLU A 7 -6.11 18.83 -4.12
N LEU A 8 -6.69 17.65 -4.39
CA LEU A 8 -6.54 16.47 -3.52
C LEU A 8 -5.07 16.06 -3.38
N VAL A 9 -4.35 15.97 -4.52
CA VAL A 9 -2.92 15.63 -4.52
C VAL A 9 -2.12 16.69 -3.74
N ALA A 10 -2.39 17.97 -3.96
CA ALA A 10 -1.70 19.05 -3.23
C ALA A 10 -1.95 18.99 -1.71
N GLN A 11 -3.11 18.50 -1.27
CA GLN A 11 -3.40 18.28 0.15
C GLN A 11 -2.66 17.04 0.69
N LEU A 12 -2.65 15.93 -0.05
CA LEU A 12 -1.94 14.70 0.34
C LEU A 12 -0.44 14.93 0.54
N VAL A 13 0.19 15.73 -0.33
CA VAL A 13 1.62 16.06 -0.24
C VAL A 13 1.97 16.90 1.00
N LYS A 14 1.00 17.59 1.60
CA LYS A 14 1.21 18.36 2.84
C LYS A 14 1.08 17.50 4.11
N LEU A 15 0.52 16.29 4.00
CA LEU A 15 0.42 15.39 5.13
C LEU A 15 1.80 14.89 5.55
N ASN A 16 1.95 14.67 6.86
CA ASN A 16 3.10 13.91 7.37
C ASN A 16 3.08 12.48 6.80
N PRO A 17 4.21 11.76 6.84
CA PRO A 17 4.32 10.51 6.11
C PRO A 17 3.34 9.41 6.54
N GLU A 18 3.02 9.32 7.82
CA GLU A 18 2.10 8.33 8.38
C GLU A 18 0.64 8.64 8.01
N ALA A 19 0.26 9.93 8.04
CA ALA A 19 -1.06 10.39 7.63
C ALA A 19 -1.25 10.22 6.12
N ARG A 20 -0.19 10.45 5.33
CA ARG A 20 -0.21 10.18 3.88
C ARG A 20 -0.39 8.69 3.60
N ALA A 21 0.37 7.83 4.28
CA ALA A 21 0.22 6.38 4.17
C ALA A 21 -1.20 5.92 4.58
N SER A 22 -1.76 6.51 5.63
CA SER A 22 -3.16 6.24 6.05
C SER A 22 -4.17 6.67 4.98
N ALA A 23 -3.95 7.81 4.32
CA ALA A 23 -4.78 8.23 3.21
C ALA A 23 -4.70 7.26 2.02
N ILE A 24 -3.50 6.77 1.66
CA ILE A 24 -3.32 5.76 0.61
C ILE A 24 -4.07 4.46 0.96
N ASN A 25 -3.98 4.00 2.21
CA ASN A 25 -4.73 2.83 2.69
C ASN A 25 -6.24 3.01 2.54
N ALA A 26 -6.78 4.22 2.74
CA ALA A 26 -8.21 4.49 2.59
C ALA A 26 -8.71 4.35 1.15
N PHE A 27 -7.80 4.42 0.16
CA PHE A 27 -8.09 4.18 -1.25
C PHE A 27 -7.61 2.81 -1.75
N SER A 28 -6.96 2.01 -0.89
CA SER A 28 -6.46 0.68 -1.25
C SER A 28 -7.62 -0.31 -1.45
N GLY A 29 -7.48 -1.18 -2.43
CA GLY A 29 -8.48 -2.18 -2.80
C GLY A 29 -7.85 -3.34 -3.57
N GLY A 30 -8.68 -4.15 -4.24
CA GLY A 30 -8.20 -5.21 -5.12
C GLY A 30 -7.25 -6.21 -4.44
N LEU A 31 -6.14 -6.51 -5.11
CA LEU A 31 -5.17 -7.50 -4.66
C LEU A 31 -4.44 -7.04 -3.38
N ASP A 32 -4.11 -5.76 -3.25
CA ASP A 32 -3.38 -5.24 -2.07
C ASP A 32 -4.20 -5.42 -0.80
N ALA A 33 -5.49 -5.09 -0.87
CA ALA A 33 -6.42 -5.29 0.23
C ALA A 33 -6.65 -6.79 0.52
N HIS A 34 -6.71 -7.62 -0.52
CA HIS A 34 -6.87 -9.07 -0.37
C HIS A 34 -5.67 -9.72 0.32
N LEU A 35 -4.44 -9.31 -0.05
CA LEU A 35 -3.20 -9.76 0.55
C LEU A 35 -2.96 -9.15 1.95
N GLY A 36 -3.69 -8.09 2.30
CA GLY A 36 -3.52 -7.39 3.57
C GLY A 36 -2.28 -6.49 3.61
N LEU A 37 -1.84 -5.98 2.46
CA LEU A 37 -0.75 -5.00 2.37
C LEU A 37 -1.18 -3.67 2.98
N ARG A 38 -0.33 -3.10 3.84
CA ARG A 38 -0.60 -1.84 4.55
C ARG A 38 0.56 -0.89 4.42
N PHE A 39 0.29 0.29 3.86
CA PHE A 39 1.27 1.39 3.85
C PHE A 39 1.42 1.94 5.28
N THR A 40 2.64 1.96 5.80
CA THR A 40 2.94 2.44 7.15
C THR A 40 3.61 3.82 7.12
N TRP A 41 4.24 4.18 6.00
CA TRP A 41 4.96 5.44 5.85
C TRP A 41 5.08 5.81 4.36
N CYS A 42 4.89 7.07 4.00
CA CYS A 42 5.00 7.54 2.62
C CYS A 42 5.37 9.03 2.57
N ASP A 43 6.50 9.37 1.97
CA ASP A 43 6.86 10.76 1.68
C ASP A 43 7.23 10.97 0.19
N GLN A 44 8.06 11.97 -0.12
CA GLN A 44 8.45 12.24 -1.51
C GLN A 44 9.57 11.31 -2.00
N ASP A 45 10.34 10.73 -1.10
CA ASP A 45 11.55 9.97 -1.41
C ASP A 45 11.38 8.47 -1.17
N LYS A 46 10.46 8.09 -0.28
CA LYS A 46 10.30 6.70 0.13
C LYS A 46 8.85 6.33 0.45
N VAL A 47 8.54 5.06 0.20
CA VAL A 47 7.30 4.42 0.60
C VAL A 47 7.63 3.14 1.35
N ILE A 48 6.92 2.88 2.44
CA ILE A 48 7.05 1.68 3.26
C ILE A 48 5.67 1.06 3.41
N ALA A 49 5.56 -0.22 3.04
CA ALA A 49 4.39 -1.04 3.27
C ALA A 49 4.78 -2.35 3.97
N THR A 50 3.85 -2.88 4.74
CA THR A 50 4.00 -4.13 5.49
C THR A 50 2.83 -5.05 5.20
N LEU A 51 3.10 -6.34 5.13
CA LEU A 51 2.11 -7.40 5.01
C LEU A 51 2.49 -8.52 5.99
N THR A 52 1.50 -9.07 6.67
CA THR A 52 1.69 -10.27 7.50
C THR A 52 1.51 -11.51 6.63
N ALA A 53 2.57 -12.31 6.49
CA ALA A 53 2.49 -13.56 5.75
C ALA A 53 1.57 -14.56 6.48
N GLN A 54 0.59 -15.09 5.76
CA GLN A 54 -0.35 -16.10 6.24
C GLN A 54 -0.19 -17.38 5.43
N GLN A 55 -0.84 -18.46 5.87
CA GLN A 55 -0.73 -19.75 5.20
C GLN A 55 -1.25 -19.72 3.75
N GLU A 56 -2.30 -18.94 3.46
CA GLU A 56 -2.78 -18.73 2.08
C GLU A 56 -1.81 -17.94 1.18
N HIS A 57 -0.84 -17.24 1.76
CA HIS A 57 0.23 -16.54 1.03
C HIS A 57 1.41 -17.45 0.69
N THR A 58 1.38 -18.71 1.15
CA THR A 58 2.46 -19.66 0.91
C THR A 58 2.25 -20.45 -0.38
N GLN A 59 3.34 -20.77 -1.05
CA GLN A 59 3.39 -21.76 -2.10
C GLN A 59 3.43 -23.19 -1.52
N VAL A 60 3.37 -24.22 -2.38
CA VAL A 60 3.27 -25.63 -1.97
C VAL A 60 4.39 -26.09 -1.02
N TYR A 61 5.61 -25.52 -1.14
CA TYR A 61 6.72 -25.83 -0.24
C TYR A 61 6.68 -25.07 1.10
N GLY A 62 5.61 -24.34 1.41
CA GLY A 62 5.42 -23.62 2.68
C GLY A 62 6.18 -22.31 2.81
N LEU A 63 6.85 -21.86 1.74
CA LEU A 63 7.47 -20.53 1.64
C LEU A 63 6.46 -19.51 1.13
N VAL A 64 6.65 -18.23 1.43
CA VAL A 64 5.84 -17.16 0.82
C VAL A 64 5.94 -17.25 -0.70
N HIS A 65 4.79 -17.21 -1.37
CA HIS A 65 4.72 -17.30 -2.82
C HIS A 65 5.41 -16.08 -3.45
N GLY A 66 6.26 -16.29 -4.47
CA GLY A 66 7.03 -15.21 -5.11
C GLY A 66 6.14 -14.06 -5.62
N GLY A 67 4.96 -14.40 -6.13
CA GLY A 67 3.96 -13.42 -6.58
C GLY A 67 3.46 -12.46 -5.48
N VAL A 68 3.53 -12.83 -4.19
CA VAL A 68 3.22 -11.91 -3.08
C VAL A 68 4.26 -10.80 -3.03
N TYR A 69 5.55 -11.14 -3.15
CA TYR A 69 6.62 -10.14 -3.21
C TYR A 69 6.54 -9.28 -4.47
N CYS A 70 6.21 -9.87 -5.63
CA CYS A 70 5.98 -9.09 -6.85
C CYS A 70 4.85 -8.08 -6.64
N SER A 71 3.71 -8.53 -6.11
CA SER A 71 2.55 -7.66 -5.85
C SER A 71 2.90 -6.53 -4.89
N MET A 72 3.67 -6.81 -3.83
CA MET A 72 4.13 -5.78 -2.89
C MET A 72 4.98 -4.71 -3.57
N VAL A 73 5.87 -5.09 -4.49
CA VAL A 73 6.74 -4.16 -5.22
C VAL A 73 5.98 -3.39 -6.30
N GLU A 74 4.97 -3.99 -6.94
CA GLU A 74 4.11 -3.31 -7.92
C GLU A 74 3.20 -2.26 -7.27
N ALA A 75 2.90 -2.40 -5.98
CA ALA A 75 2.06 -1.48 -5.23
C ALA A 75 2.77 -0.22 -4.72
N VAL A 76 4.12 -0.20 -4.69
CA VAL A 76 4.94 0.94 -4.22
C VAL A 76 5.61 1.67 -5.37
#